data_AF-A0A4Y9MTC5-F1
#
_entry.id   AF-A0A4Y9MTC5-F1
#
_cell.length_a   1.000
_cell.length_b   1.000
_cell.length_c   1.000
_cell.angle_alpha   90.00
_cell.angle_beta   90.00
_cell.angle_gamma   90.00
#
_symmetry.space_group_name_H-M   'P 1'
#
loop_
_entity.id
_entity.type
_entity.pdbx_description
1 polymer ?
#
loop_
_entity_poly.entity_id
_entity_poly.type
_entity_poly.pdbx_seq_one_letter_code
_entity_poly.pdbx_strand_id
1 'polypeptide(L)'
;MSLLGSADENLRALEQLLAADLHVRGNALSLTGEPADVALAERVVSELIAIVSGGQALSPDAIRHSVAMLTGTGNESPAEVLTLDILSRRGKTIRPKTLNQKRYVDAIDEHTIVFGIGPAGTGKTYLAMAKAVSALQTKQVNRIILTRPAVEAGERLGFLPGTLSEKIDPYLRPLYDALHDMMDPELIPKLMSAGVIEVAPLAYMRGRTISDAFIILDEAQNTTAEQMKMFLTRLGFGSKIVVTGDITQMDLPGNAESGLRAAMRILDGIDDIHFAELTSADVVRHRLVSEIVDAYARHDEPTQLNRAQRRSAGTRSQRR
;
A
#
# COMPACT_ATOMS: atom_id res chain seq x y z
N MET A 1 18.18 2.99 26.54
CA MET A 1 19.19 2.79 25.47
C MET A 1 18.58 2.40 24.12
N SER A 2 17.45 1.68 24.06
CA SER A 2 16.80 1.33 22.78
C SER A 2 16.27 2.52 21.98
N LEU A 3 15.94 3.66 22.62
CA LEU A 3 15.46 4.87 21.96
C LEU A 3 16.52 5.50 21.01
N LEU A 4 17.78 5.54 21.45
CA LEU A 4 18.88 6.21 20.72
C LEU A 4 19.38 5.42 19.51
N GLY A 5 19.05 4.13 19.43
CA GLY A 5 19.50 3.25 18.36
C GLY A 5 20.98 2.90 18.45
N SER A 6 21.48 2.16 17.46
CA SER A 6 22.90 1.80 17.41
C SER A 6 23.71 3.00 16.94
N ALA A 7 24.82 3.31 17.64
CA ALA A 7 25.69 4.45 17.31
C ALA A 7 24.93 5.79 17.15
N ASP A 8 23.89 5.98 17.96
CA ASP A 8 23.02 7.16 18.02
C ASP A 8 22.29 7.49 16.71
N GLU A 9 22.06 6.49 15.85
CA GLU A 9 21.41 6.69 14.55
C GLU A 9 19.99 7.28 14.67
N ASN A 10 19.25 6.90 15.71
CA ASN A 10 17.88 7.38 15.94
C ASN A 10 17.90 8.81 16.50
N LEU A 11 18.88 9.15 17.33
CA LEU A 11 19.08 10.51 17.81
C LEU A 11 19.39 11.46 16.65
N ARG A 12 20.32 11.08 15.77
CA ARG A 12 20.63 11.88 14.57
C ARG A 12 19.42 12.04 13.65
N ALA A 13 18.59 11.01 13.52
CA ALA A 13 17.35 11.10 12.76
C ALA A 13 16.37 12.10 13.38
N LEU A 14 16.24 12.12 14.71
CA LEU A 14 15.41 13.11 15.41
C LEU A 14 15.94 14.54 15.26
N GLU A 15 17.25 14.74 15.43
CA GLU A 15 17.91 16.05 15.26
C GLU A 15 17.75 16.62 13.84
N GLN A 16 17.64 15.75 12.82
CA GLN A 16 17.40 16.18 11.44
C GLN A 16 15.94 16.57 11.17
N LEU A 17 14.99 16.03 11.94
CA LEU A 17 13.55 16.16 11.68
C LEU A 17 12.87 17.18 12.59
N LEU A 18 13.43 17.42 13.77
CA LEU A 18 12.88 18.33 14.77
C LEU A 18 13.68 19.62 14.79
N ALA A 19 12.99 20.75 14.95
CA ALA A 19 13.62 22.06 15.07
C ALA A 19 14.17 22.33 16.49
N ALA A 20 13.65 21.65 17.51
CA ALA A 20 14.18 21.72 18.87
C ALA A 20 15.56 21.05 18.95
N ASP A 21 16.45 21.61 19.77
CA ASP A 21 17.73 21.01 20.13
C ASP A 21 17.50 19.87 21.12
N LEU A 22 18.03 18.69 20.80
CA LEU A 22 17.96 17.49 21.64
C LEU A 22 19.31 17.25 22.31
N HIS A 23 19.34 17.13 23.63
CA HIS A 23 20.55 16.77 24.36
C HIS A 23 20.32 15.56 25.28
N VAL A 24 21.12 14.50 25.10
CA VAL A 24 21.01 13.26 25.87
C VAL A 24 22.17 13.12 26.84
N ARG A 25 21.86 12.91 28.12
CA ARG A 25 22.85 12.60 29.16
C ARG A 25 22.36 11.46 30.04
N GLY A 26 22.93 10.27 29.86
CA GLY A 26 22.50 9.06 30.57
C GLY A 26 21.06 8.69 30.18
N ASN A 27 20.15 8.76 31.14
CA ASN A 27 18.71 8.52 30.92
C ASN A 27 17.88 9.81 30.87
N ALA A 28 18.51 10.99 30.89
CA ALA A 28 17.83 12.27 30.76
C ALA A 28 17.95 12.78 29.32
N LEU A 29 16.81 13.13 28.71
CA LEU A 29 16.73 13.89 27.47
C LEU A 29 16.29 15.31 27.81
N SER A 30 17.04 16.30 27.37
CA SER A 30 16.70 17.72 27.48
C SER A 30 16.32 18.26 26.10
N LEU A 31 15.28 19.08 26.05
CA LEU A 31 14.77 19.72 24.83
C LEU A 31 14.85 21.23 25.01
N THR A 32 15.43 21.93 24.04
CA THR A 32 15.53 23.41 24.05
C THR A 32 15.16 23.99 22.69
N GLY A 33 14.47 25.13 22.67
CA GLY A 33 14.00 25.76 21.43
C GLY A 33 12.77 26.62 21.67
N GLU A 34 12.06 26.96 20.58
CA GLU A 34 10.77 27.65 20.68
C GLU A 34 9.71 26.74 21.35
N PRO A 35 8.75 27.31 22.11
CA PRO A 35 7.78 26.51 22.87
C PRO A 35 7.00 25.50 22.02
N ALA A 36 6.65 25.86 20.79
CA ALA A 36 5.93 24.98 19.87
C ALA A 36 6.79 23.79 19.40
N ASP A 37 8.06 24.03 19.11
CA ASP A 37 9.00 23.01 18.66
C ASP A 37 9.35 22.04 19.79
N VAL A 38 9.52 22.56 21.02
CA VAL A 38 9.74 21.74 22.22
C VAL A 38 8.52 20.86 22.49
N ALA A 39 7.29 21.41 22.40
CA ALA A 39 6.07 20.63 22.61
C ALA A 39 5.90 19.50 21.58
N LEU A 40 6.22 19.77 20.30
CA LEU A 40 6.23 18.75 19.26
C LEU A 40 7.29 17.66 19.55
N ALA A 41 8.51 18.07 19.89
CA ALA A 41 9.60 17.16 20.22
C ALA A 41 9.26 16.27 21.43
N GLU A 42 8.65 16.84 22.48
CA GLU A 42 8.20 16.10 23.66
C GLU A 42 7.14 15.05 23.29
N ARG A 43 6.17 15.42 22.44
CA ARG A 43 5.13 14.51 21.95
C ARG A 43 5.73 13.36 21.13
N VAL A 44 6.66 13.67 20.21
CA VAL A 44 7.37 12.67 19.39
C VAL A 44 8.13 11.70 20.29
N VAL A 45 8.92 12.21 21.24
CA VAL A 45 9.71 11.37 22.14
C VAL A 45 8.80 10.46 22.99
N SER A 46 7.68 10.98 23.49
CA SER A 46 6.72 10.20 24.27
C SER A 46 6.13 9.03 23.47
N GLU A 47 5.75 9.27 22.21
CA GLU A 47 5.25 8.24 21.30
C GLU A 47 6.33 7.19 20.97
N LEU A 48 7.57 7.61 20.73
CA LEU A 48 8.70 6.69 20.49
C LEU A 48 9.01 5.84 21.72
N ILE A 49 8.90 6.40 22.92
CA ILE A 49 9.01 5.64 24.17
C ILE A 49 7.90 4.60 24.24
N ALA A 50 6.65 4.96 23.92
CA ALA A 50 5.53 4.01 23.92
C ALA A 50 5.75 2.84 22.93
N ILE A 51 6.26 3.12 21.73
CA ILE A 51 6.61 2.10 20.71
C ILE A 51 7.67 1.13 21.26
N VAL A 52 8.73 1.66 21.87
CA VAL A 52 9.81 0.86 22.47
C VAL A 52 9.30 0.04 23.65
N SER A 53 8.47 0.63 24.50
CA SER A 53 7.84 -0.04 25.64
C SER A 53 6.90 -1.16 25.19
N GLY A 54 6.29 -1.04 24.01
CA GLY A 54 5.55 -2.11 23.34
C GLY A 54 6.43 -3.23 22.75
N GLY A 55 7.74 -3.22 22.98
CA GLY A 55 8.69 -4.25 22.54
C GLY A 55 9.18 -4.08 21.11
N GLN A 56 8.89 -2.96 20.46
CA GLN A 56 9.28 -2.71 19.07
C GLN A 56 10.65 -2.03 18.99
N ALA A 57 11.48 -2.51 18.07
CA ALA A 57 12.76 -1.85 17.78
C ALA A 57 12.50 -0.59 16.95
N LEU A 58 13.12 0.53 17.35
CA LEU A 58 13.08 1.76 16.58
C LEU A 58 14.16 1.79 15.50
N SER A 59 13.76 2.20 14.31
CA SER A 59 14.66 2.50 13.20
C SER A 59 14.50 3.97 12.78
N PRO A 60 15.49 4.52 12.04
CA PRO A 60 15.37 5.86 11.48
C PRO A 60 14.13 6.06 10.59
N ASP A 61 13.67 5.00 9.91
CA ASP A 61 12.41 5.04 9.14
C ASP A 61 11.19 5.17 10.05
N ALA A 62 11.12 4.39 11.14
CA ALA A 62 10.02 4.48 12.11
C ALA A 62 9.93 5.87 12.73
N ILE A 63 11.07 6.52 12.98
CA ILE A 63 11.14 7.89 13.49
C ILE A 63 10.61 8.89 12.47
N ARG A 64 11.06 8.81 11.21
CA ARG A 64 10.54 9.65 10.11
C ARG A 64 9.02 9.56 10.01
N HIS A 65 8.49 8.34 10.03
CA HIS A 65 7.05 8.12 9.94
C HIS A 65 6.31 8.66 11.18
N SER A 66 6.85 8.47 12.39
CA SER A 66 6.25 8.98 13.63
C SER A 66 6.19 10.50 13.65
N VAL A 67 7.27 11.17 13.24
CA VAL A 67 7.29 12.64 13.13
C VAL A 67 6.28 13.11 12.08
N ALA A 68 6.25 12.49 10.90
CA ALA A 68 5.30 12.85 9.84
C ALA A 68 3.83 12.67 10.25
N MET A 69 3.52 11.65 11.06
CA MET A 69 2.17 11.45 11.61
C MET A 69 1.79 12.55 12.60
N LEU A 70 2.72 12.98 13.45
CA LEU A 70 2.46 13.98 14.50
C LEU A 70 2.46 15.43 13.99
N THR A 71 3.09 15.70 12.86
CA THR A 71 3.03 17.01 12.18
C THR A 71 1.87 17.14 11.21
N GLY A 72 1.19 16.03 10.90
CA GLY A 72 -0.02 16.00 10.08
C GLY A 72 -1.25 16.57 10.79
N THR A 73 -2.39 16.60 10.09
CA THR A 73 -3.67 17.12 10.60
C THR A 73 -4.41 16.15 11.52
N GLY A 74 -3.85 14.97 11.79
CA GLY A 74 -4.45 13.94 12.64
C GLY A 74 -3.96 14.04 14.10
N ASN A 75 -4.80 13.60 15.03
CA ASN A 75 -4.41 13.48 16.45
C ASN A 75 -4.11 12.03 16.86
N GLU A 76 -3.93 11.13 15.89
CA GLU A 76 -3.70 9.70 16.10
C GLU A 76 -2.26 9.42 16.55
N SER A 77 -2.10 8.38 17.37
CA SER A 77 -0.83 7.99 17.99
C SER A 77 0.00 7.11 17.03
N PRO A 78 1.26 7.48 16.71
CA PRO A 78 2.20 6.60 16.04
C PRO A 78 2.38 5.25 16.73
N ALA A 79 2.28 5.18 18.06
CA ALA A 79 2.34 3.93 18.78
C ALA A 79 1.20 2.98 18.39
N GLU A 80 -0.04 3.48 18.27
CA GLU A 80 -1.19 2.67 17.84
C GLU A 80 -1.03 2.13 16.42
N VAL A 81 -0.35 2.86 15.54
CA VAL A 81 -0.06 2.42 14.16
C VAL A 81 1.06 1.37 14.16
N LEU A 82 2.19 1.70 14.76
CA LEU A 82 3.43 0.93 14.63
C LEU A 82 3.49 -0.31 15.53
N THR A 83 2.54 -0.46 16.45
CA THR A 83 2.38 -1.69 17.26
C THR A 83 1.32 -2.65 16.72
N LEU A 84 0.58 -2.29 15.67
CA LEU A 84 -0.44 -3.13 15.06
C LEU A 84 0.18 -4.20 14.13
N ASP A 85 0.57 -5.33 14.72
CA ASP A 85 1.14 -6.46 13.97
C ASP A 85 0.05 -7.26 13.25
N ILE A 86 0.11 -7.29 11.92
CA ILE A 86 -0.81 -8.11 11.12
C ILE A 86 -0.31 -9.55 11.03
N LEU A 87 0.98 -9.70 10.72
CA LEU A 87 1.61 -11.00 10.51
C LEU A 87 3.10 -10.90 10.84
N SER A 88 3.61 -11.88 11.58
CA SER A 88 5.02 -11.98 11.95
C SER A 88 5.60 -13.29 11.45
N ARG A 89 6.67 -13.21 10.64
CA ARG A 89 7.34 -14.38 10.09
C ARG A 89 8.85 -14.19 9.98
N ARG A 90 9.62 -15.16 10.51
CA ARG A 90 11.10 -15.18 10.46
C ARG A 90 11.74 -13.86 10.90
N GLY A 91 11.18 -13.22 11.93
CA GLY A 91 11.63 -11.92 12.43
C GLY A 91 11.26 -10.71 11.57
N LYS A 92 10.52 -10.89 10.47
CA LYS A 92 9.90 -9.81 9.70
C LYS A 92 8.44 -9.68 10.09
N THR A 93 8.04 -8.47 10.47
CA THR A 93 6.67 -8.16 10.83
C THR A 93 6.04 -7.26 9.78
N ILE A 94 4.87 -7.66 9.30
CA ILE A 94 4.06 -6.89 8.36
C ILE A 94 3.03 -6.11 9.19
N ARG A 95 3.05 -4.79 9.04
CA ARG A 95 2.20 -3.85 9.77
C ARG A 95 2.00 -2.57 8.95
N PRO A 96 0.96 -1.78 9.21
CA PRO A 96 0.89 -0.42 8.69
C PRO A 96 2.04 0.42 9.23
N LYS A 97 2.54 1.32 8.40
CA LYS A 97 3.63 2.24 8.69
C LYS A 97 3.20 3.70 8.63
N THR A 98 2.03 3.95 8.05
CA THR A 98 1.40 5.26 8.00
C THR A 98 -0.02 5.18 8.51
N LEU A 99 -0.58 6.34 8.80
CA LEU A 99 -1.92 6.43 9.35
C LEU A 99 -3.00 5.93 8.37
N ASN A 100 -2.95 6.32 7.09
CA ASN A 100 -3.93 5.85 6.11
C ASN A 100 -3.78 4.35 5.86
N GLN A 101 -2.56 3.79 5.96
CA GLN A 101 -2.37 2.34 5.95
C GLN A 101 -3.07 1.65 7.14
N LYS A 102 -3.01 2.24 8.34
CA LYS A 102 -3.75 1.72 9.51
C LYS A 102 -5.25 1.78 9.24
N ARG A 103 -5.78 2.94 8.87
CA ARG A 103 -7.20 3.11 8.55
C ARG A 103 -7.68 2.15 7.47
N TYR A 104 -6.87 1.90 6.46
CA TYR A 104 -7.14 0.89 5.44
C TYR A 104 -7.22 -0.53 6.02
N VAL A 105 -6.29 -0.91 6.88
CA VAL A 105 -6.28 -2.22 7.55
C VAL A 105 -7.47 -2.39 8.49
N ASP A 106 -7.82 -1.35 9.25
CA ASP A 106 -8.98 -1.35 10.14
C ASP A 106 -10.28 -1.46 9.33
N ALA A 107 -10.39 -0.72 8.21
CA ALA A 107 -11.53 -0.84 7.30
C ALA A 107 -11.68 -2.26 6.74
N ILE A 108 -10.55 -2.95 6.44
CA ILE A 108 -10.57 -4.36 6.05
C ILE A 108 -11.15 -5.23 7.15
N ASP A 109 -11.02 -4.92 8.44
CA ASP A 109 -11.67 -5.71 9.49
C ASP A 109 -13.17 -5.41 9.56
N GLU A 110 -13.53 -4.13 9.48
CA GLU A 110 -14.88 -3.64 9.75
C GLU A 110 -15.89 -3.85 8.61
N HIS A 111 -15.43 -3.92 7.34
CA HIS A 111 -16.32 -3.91 6.17
C HIS A 111 -16.18 -5.17 5.31
N THR A 112 -17.28 -5.65 4.74
CA THR A 112 -17.29 -6.83 3.84
C THR A 112 -16.57 -6.57 2.52
N ILE A 113 -16.67 -5.34 1.97
CA ILE A 113 -15.98 -4.95 0.74
C ILE A 113 -15.14 -3.70 1.00
N VAL A 114 -13.84 -3.76 0.72
CA VAL A 114 -12.95 -2.60 0.84
C VAL A 114 -12.24 -2.32 -0.47
N PHE A 115 -12.26 -1.07 -0.91
CA PHE A 115 -11.48 -0.58 -2.03
C PHE A 115 -10.23 0.14 -1.50
N GLY A 116 -9.05 -0.44 -1.69
CA GLY A 116 -7.77 0.21 -1.41
C GLY A 116 -7.25 0.93 -2.65
N ILE A 117 -7.35 2.26 -2.67
CA ILE A 117 -7.07 3.06 -3.87
C ILE A 117 -5.88 3.96 -3.59
N GLY A 118 -4.84 3.87 -4.42
CA GLY A 118 -3.73 4.80 -4.29
C GLY A 118 -2.51 4.44 -5.13
N PRO A 119 -1.45 5.27 -5.09
CA PRO A 119 -0.24 5.07 -5.87
C PRO A 119 0.45 3.72 -5.64
N ALA A 120 1.30 3.31 -6.59
CA ALA A 120 2.19 2.18 -6.39
C ALA A 120 3.12 2.38 -5.18
N GLY A 121 3.33 1.33 -4.37
CA GLY A 121 4.21 1.38 -3.20
C GLY A 121 3.56 1.92 -1.91
N THR A 122 2.26 2.23 -1.92
CA THR A 122 1.49 2.59 -0.71
C THR A 122 1.13 1.40 0.18
N GLY A 123 1.43 0.17 -0.26
CA GLY A 123 1.17 -1.05 0.50
C GLY A 123 -0.24 -1.63 0.35
N LYS A 124 -1.12 -1.04 -0.48
CA LYS A 124 -2.53 -1.48 -0.66
C LYS A 124 -2.71 -3.00 -0.86
N THR A 125 -2.02 -3.59 -1.84
CA THR A 125 -2.12 -5.03 -2.14
C THR A 125 -1.40 -5.86 -1.08
N TYR A 126 -0.23 -5.40 -0.63
CA TYR A 126 0.60 -6.13 0.34
C TYR A 126 -0.09 -6.26 1.71
N LEU A 127 -0.69 -5.18 2.21
CA LEU A 127 -1.43 -5.18 3.48
C LEU A 127 -2.73 -6.00 3.38
N ALA A 128 -3.45 -5.92 2.25
CA ALA A 128 -4.62 -6.78 2.00
C ALA A 128 -4.27 -8.26 2.05
N MET A 129 -3.18 -8.64 1.38
CA MET A 129 -2.70 -10.02 1.37
C MET A 129 -2.26 -10.47 2.77
N ALA A 130 -1.60 -9.60 3.55
CA ALA A 130 -1.25 -9.92 4.93
C ALA A 130 -2.50 -10.18 5.79
N LYS A 131 -3.56 -9.39 5.61
CA LYS A 131 -4.86 -9.64 6.27
C LYS A 131 -5.53 -10.92 5.80
N ALA A 132 -5.47 -11.24 4.51
CA ALA A 132 -5.98 -12.50 3.98
C ALA A 132 -5.28 -13.72 4.59
N VAL A 133 -3.94 -13.69 4.66
CA VAL A 133 -3.15 -14.76 5.27
C VAL A 133 -3.45 -14.87 6.77
N SER A 134 -3.55 -13.74 7.48
CA SER A 134 -3.92 -13.71 8.90
C SER A 134 -5.31 -14.32 9.14
N ALA A 135 -6.30 -13.95 8.31
CA ALA A 135 -7.65 -14.50 8.38
C ALA A 135 -7.68 -16.02 8.11
N LEU A 136 -6.87 -16.52 7.18
CA LEU A 136 -6.73 -17.95 6.92
C LEU A 136 -6.07 -18.68 8.11
N GLN A 137 -4.98 -18.15 8.66
CA GLN A 137 -4.27 -18.75 9.80
C GLN A 137 -5.11 -18.78 11.08
N THR A 138 -5.94 -17.75 11.29
CA THR A 138 -6.87 -17.64 12.41
C THR A 138 -8.22 -18.33 12.15
N LYS A 139 -8.37 -19.00 11.00
CA LYS A 139 -9.57 -19.75 10.59
C LYS A 139 -10.86 -18.91 10.50
N GLN A 140 -10.72 -17.62 10.23
CA GLN A 140 -11.86 -16.74 9.93
C GLN A 140 -12.41 -17.03 8.53
N VAL A 141 -11.55 -17.45 7.61
CA VAL A 141 -11.90 -17.93 6.27
C VAL A 141 -11.24 -19.27 5.99
N ASN A 142 -11.81 -20.03 5.07
CA ASN A 142 -11.29 -21.34 4.67
C ASN A 142 -10.37 -21.28 3.45
N ARG A 143 -10.41 -20.18 2.69
CA ARG A 143 -9.65 -20.02 1.44
C ARG A 143 -9.28 -18.58 1.15
N ILE A 144 -8.20 -18.40 0.39
CA ILE A 144 -7.77 -17.12 -0.19
C ILE A 144 -7.85 -17.23 -1.70
N ILE A 145 -8.45 -16.23 -2.35
CA ILE A 145 -8.49 -16.12 -3.80
C ILE A 145 -7.84 -14.80 -4.21
N LEU A 146 -6.71 -14.87 -4.90
CA LEU A 146 -6.00 -13.73 -5.45
C LEU A 146 -6.26 -13.67 -6.94
N THR A 147 -6.75 -12.54 -7.43
CA THR A 147 -7.08 -12.38 -8.83
C THR A 147 -6.63 -11.04 -9.38
N ARG A 148 -6.32 -11.02 -10.67
CA ARG A 148 -5.85 -9.85 -11.41
C ARG A 148 -6.48 -9.87 -12.81
N PRO A 149 -6.90 -8.72 -13.37
CA PRO A 149 -7.33 -8.69 -14.77
C PRO A 149 -6.13 -8.98 -15.68
N ALA A 150 -6.37 -9.73 -16.75
CA ALA A 150 -5.39 -9.87 -17.81
C ALA A 150 -5.45 -8.61 -18.67
N VAL A 151 -4.35 -7.87 -18.73
CA VAL A 151 -4.24 -6.62 -19.47
C VAL A 151 -3.05 -6.76 -20.39
N GLU A 152 -3.26 -6.53 -21.68
CA GLU A 152 -2.21 -6.58 -22.69
C GLU A 152 -1.35 -5.31 -22.60
N ALA A 153 -0.51 -5.23 -21.57
CA ALA A 153 0.42 -4.12 -21.40
C ALA A 153 1.62 -4.32 -22.35
N GLY A 154 1.51 -3.79 -23.57
CA GLY A 154 2.62 -3.66 -24.53
C GLY A 154 2.72 -4.78 -25.57
N GLU A 155 2.60 -6.06 -25.18
CA GLU A 155 2.56 -7.20 -26.11
C GLU A 155 1.18 -7.87 -26.08
N ARG A 156 0.57 -8.08 -27.26
CA ARG A 156 -0.70 -8.83 -27.37
C ARG A 156 -0.45 -10.24 -26.83
N LEU A 157 -1.29 -10.72 -25.91
CA LEU A 157 -1.16 -12.03 -25.25
C LEU A 157 -1.05 -13.18 -26.28
N GLY A 158 -1.59 -12.95 -27.49
CA GLY A 158 -1.49 -13.84 -28.64
C GLY A 158 -0.07 -14.19 -29.11
N PHE A 159 0.97 -13.37 -28.85
CA PHE A 159 2.30 -13.53 -29.47
C PHE A 159 3.37 -14.19 -28.60
N LEU A 160 3.14 -14.34 -27.29
CA LEU A 160 4.05 -15.12 -26.46
C LEU A 160 3.95 -16.62 -26.83
N PRO A 161 5.06 -17.36 -27.01
CA PRO A 161 5.01 -18.81 -27.22
C PRO A 161 4.59 -19.52 -25.92
N GLY A 162 3.89 -20.66 -26.02
CA GLY A 162 3.47 -21.47 -24.87
C GLY A 162 1.95 -21.57 -24.66
N THR A 163 1.56 -22.28 -23.61
CA THR A 163 0.18 -22.47 -23.17
C THR A 163 -0.44 -21.16 -22.65
N LEU A 164 -1.77 -21.06 -22.62
CA LEU A 164 -2.46 -19.89 -22.07
C LEU A 164 -2.03 -19.58 -20.62
N SER A 165 -1.71 -20.62 -19.83
CA SER A 165 -1.25 -20.48 -18.45
C SER A 165 0.13 -19.84 -18.38
N GLU A 166 1.08 -20.28 -19.23
CA GLU A 166 2.44 -19.72 -19.30
C GLU A 166 2.46 -18.25 -19.73
N LYS A 167 1.46 -17.83 -20.52
CA LYS A 167 1.30 -16.44 -20.95
C LYS A 167 0.78 -15.51 -19.85
N ILE A 168 0.00 -16.05 -18.91
CA ILE A 168 -0.63 -15.28 -17.83
C ILE A 168 0.25 -15.25 -16.58
N ASP A 169 1.09 -16.27 -16.38
CA ASP A 169 1.97 -16.42 -15.21
C ASP A 169 2.79 -15.16 -14.86
N PRO A 170 3.42 -14.45 -15.83
CA PRO A 170 4.19 -13.24 -15.51
C PRO A 170 3.38 -12.14 -14.80
N TYR A 171 2.08 -12.01 -15.12
CA TYR A 171 1.20 -11.00 -14.53
C TYR A 171 0.78 -11.34 -13.09
N LEU A 172 0.77 -12.63 -12.76
CA LEU A 172 0.42 -13.14 -11.45
C LEU A 172 1.62 -13.30 -10.52
N ARG A 173 2.85 -13.30 -11.08
CA ARG A 173 4.10 -13.45 -10.32
C ARG A 173 4.24 -12.54 -9.10
N PRO A 174 3.90 -11.23 -9.15
CA PRO A 174 3.98 -10.38 -7.97
C PRO A 174 3.12 -10.87 -6.79
N LEU A 175 2.00 -11.54 -7.06
CA LEU A 175 1.15 -12.13 -6.01
C LEU A 175 1.81 -13.38 -5.40
N TYR A 176 2.49 -14.20 -6.20
CA TYR A 176 3.28 -15.32 -5.68
C TYR A 176 4.44 -14.84 -4.82
N ASP A 177 5.18 -13.83 -5.26
CA ASP A 177 6.31 -13.26 -4.52
C ASP A 177 5.85 -12.72 -3.15
N ALA A 178 4.72 -12.00 -3.11
CA ALA A 178 4.14 -11.51 -1.87
C ALA A 178 3.71 -12.63 -0.91
N LEU A 179 3.17 -13.76 -1.42
CA LEU A 179 2.87 -14.92 -0.59
C LEU A 179 4.14 -15.53 0.03
N HIS A 180 5.26 -15.56 -0.69
CA HIS A 180 6.53 -16.09 -0.19
C HIS A 180 7.12 -15.27 0.97
N ASP A 181 6.81 -13.98 1.03
CA ASP A 181 7.14 -13.14 2.18
C ASP A 181 6.31 -13.52 3.42
N MET A 182 5.02 -13.83 3.22
CA MET A 182 4.02 -14.02 4.29
C MET A 182 3.93 -15.46 4.81
N MET A 183 4.27 -16.45 4.00
CA MET A 183 4.06 -17.87 4.31
C MET A 183 5.31 -18.70 4.06
N ASP A 184 5.38 -19.89 4.65
CA ASP A 184 6.48 -20.80 4.36
C ASP A 184 6.44 -21.29 2.90
N PRO A 185 7.54 -21.13 2.14
CA PRO A 185 7.62 -21.53 0.73
C PRO A 185 7.20 -22.98 0.48
N GLU A 186 7.43 -23.87 1.45
CA GLU A 186 7.06 -25.29 1.35
C GLU A 186 5.56 -25.54 1.55
N LEU A 187 4.85 -24.63 2.21
CA LEU A 187 3.40 -24.72 2.43
C LEU A 187 2.61 -24.17 1.24
N ILE A 188 3.12 -23.15 0.55
CA ILE A 188 2.41 -22.50 -0.56
C ILE A 188 1.97 -23.51 -1.64
N PRO A 189 2.85 -24.38 -2.18
CA PRO A 189 2.44 -25.38 -3.17
C PRO A 189 1.37 -26.35 -2.66
N LYS A 190 1.41 -26.72 -1.37
CA LYS A 190 0.42 -27.62 -0.76
C LYS A 190 -0.95 -26.96 -0.62
N LEU A 191 -0.98 -25.69 -0.22
CA LEU A 191 -2.21 -24.92 -0.10
C LEU A 191 -2.81 -24.61 -1.46
N MET A 192 -1.97 -24.36 -2.47
CA MET A 192 -2.41 -24.19 -3.84
C MET A 192 -3.00 -25.47 -4.43
N SER A 193 -2.33 -26.62 -4.28
CA SER A 193 -2.82 -27.89 -4.81
C SER A 193 -4.11 -28.34 -4.13
N ALA A 194 -4.29 -28.00 -2.86
CA ALA A 194 -5.53 -28.23 -2.11
C ALA A 194 -6.66 -27.23 -2.44
N GLY A 195 -6.38 -26.18 -3.23
CA GLY A 195 -7.36 -25.12 -3.54
C GLY A 195 -7.67 -24.18 -2.37
N VAL A 196 -6.86 -24.23 -1.30
CA VAL A 196 -6.98 -23.31 -0.15
C VAL A 196 -6.48 -21.91 -0.53
N ILE A 197 -5.43 -21.84 -1.35
CA ILE A 197 -4.98 -20.59 -1.97
C ILE A 197 -5.12 -20.73 -3.48
N GLU A 198 -5.89 -19.84 -4.10
CA GLU A 198 -6.06 -19.79 -5.55
C GLU A 198 -5.47 -18.48 -6.08
N VAL A 199 -4.57 -18.56 -7.06
CA VAL A 199 -4.06 -17.38 -7.79
C VAL A 199 -4.45 -17.56 -9.24
N ALA A 200 -5.40 -16.74 -9.71
CA ALA A 200 -6.04 -16.96 -11.01
C ALA A 200 -6.46 -15.64 -11.69
N PRO A 201 -6.51 -15.58 -13.03
CA PRO A 201 -6.99 -14.38 -13.72
C PRO A 201 -8.49 -14.13 -13.48
N LEU A 202 -8.91 -12.86 -13.56
CA LEU A 202 -10.28 -12.43 -13.24
C LEU A 202 -11.37 -13.21 -13.98
N ALA A 203 -11.10 -13.67 -15.20
CA ALA A 203 -12.06 -14.44 -16.00
C ALA A 203 -12.53 -15.73 -15.30
N TYR A 204 -11.71 -16.31 -14.42
CA TYR A 204 -12.03 -17.55 -13.68
C TYR A 204 -13.04 -17.32 -12.56
N MET A 205 -13.37 -16.07 -12.25
CA MET A 205 -14.40 -15.73 -11.27
C MET A 205 -15.82 -15.87 -11.84
N ARG A 206 -15.96 -15.89 -13.17
CA ARG A 206 -17.27 -15.94 -13.84
C ARG A 206 -18.08 -17.17 -13.42
N GLY A 207 -19.35 -16.94 -13.05
CA GLY A 207 -20.29 -18.01 -12.72
C GLY A 207 -20.08 -18.66 -11.35
N ARG A 208 -19.16 -18.14 -10.51
CA ARG A 208 -18.90 -18.66 -9.17
C ARG A 208 -19.74 -17.93 -8.13
N THR A 209 -20.11 -18.62 -7.06
CA THR A 209 -20.50 -18.00 -5.79
C THR A 209 -19.45 -18.38 -4.78
N ILE A 210 -18.81 -17.39 -4.17
CA ILE A 210 -17.59 -17.59 -3.39
C ILE A 210 -17.89 -17.31 -1.91
N SER A 211 -18.20 -18.36 -1.15
CA SER A 211 -18.37 -18.33 0.31
C SER A 211 -17.08 -18.66 1.07
N ASP A 212 -17.03 -18.29 2.35
CA ASP A 212 -15.95 -18.58 3.31
C ASP A 212 -14.54 -18.25 2.81
N ALA A 213 -14.39 -17.15 2.08
CA ALA A 213 -13.18 -16.77 1.37
C ALA A 213 -12.73 -15.34 1.64
N PHE A 214 -11.41 -15.13 1.68
CA PHE A 214 -10.84 -13.81 1.51
C PHE A 214 -10.41 -13.63 0.05
N ILE A 215 -11.02 -12.67 -0.64
CA ILE A 215 -10.87 -12.50 -2.09
C ILE A 215 -10.21 -11.15 -2.36
N ILE A 216 -9.11 -11.13 -3.12
CA ILE A 216 -8.41 -9.90 -3.49
C ILE A 216 -8.41 -9.76 -5.00
N LEU A 217 -8.98 -8.67 -5.51
CA LEU A 217 -8.82 -8.23 -6.90
C LEU A 217 -7.76 -7.14 -6.96
N ASP A 218 -6.58 -7.49 -7.47
CA ASP A 218 -5.48 -6.56 -7.66
C ASP A 218 -5.53 -5.89 -9.02
N GLU A 219 -4.99 -4.67 -9.10
CA GLU A 219 -4.85 -3.86 -10.32
C GLU A 219 -6.21 -3.61 -10.99
N ALA A 220 -7.20 -3.36 -10.15
CA ALA A 220 -8.61 -3.21 -10.49
C ALA A 220 -8.88 -2.03 -11.42
N GLN A 221 -7.98 -1.05 -11.51
CA GLN A 221 -8.11 0.04 -12.47
C GLN A 221 -8.14 -0.46 -13.92
N ASN A 222 -7.62 -1.65 -14.17
CA ASN A 222 -7.60 -2.28 -15.47
C ASN A 222 -8.79 -3.23 -15.73
N THR A 223 -9.88 -3.08 -14.97
CA THR A 223 -11.15 -3.75 -15.23
C THR A 223 -12.12 -2.83 -15.98
N THR A 224 -13.09 -3.40 -16.69
CA THR A 224 -14.28 -2.67 -17.16
C THR A 224 -15.37 -2.65 -16.09
N ALA A 225 -16.35 -1.75 -16.21
CA ALA A 225 -17.50 -1.71 -15.29
C ALA A 225 -18.27 -3.04 -15.26
N GLU A 226 -18.39 -3.74 -16.40
CA GLU A 226 -19.01 -5.06 -16.47
C GLU A 226 -18.21 -6.12 -15.73
N GLN A 227 -16.88 -6.11 -15.86
CA GLN A 227 -16.00 -7.03 -15.13
C GLN A 227 -16.04 -6.78 -13.62
N MET A 228 -16.05 -5.50 -13.21
CA MET A 228 -16.17 -5.12 -11.80
C MET A 228 -17.50 -5.59 -11.21
N LYS A 229 -18.63 -5.33 -11.90
CA LYS A 229 -19.94 -5.84 -11.49
C LYS A 229 -19.97 -7.37 -11.45
N MET A 230 -19.39 -8.02 -12.45
CA MET A 230 -19.29 -9.49 -12.49
C MET A 230 -18.54 -10.02 -11.27
N PHE A 231 -17.41 -9.40 -10.91
CA PHE A 231 -16.58 -9.77 -9.78
C PHE A 231 -17.27 -9.56 -8.43
N LEU A 232 -17.77 -8.35 -8.16
CA LEU A 232 -18.39 -8.03 -6.86
C LEU A 232 -19.63 -8.89 -6.58
N THR A 233 -20.37 -9.26 -7.62
CA THR A 233 -21.53 -10.16 -7.49
C THR A 233 -21.16 -11.65 -7.29
N ARG A 234 -19.87 -12.00 -7.19
CA ARG A 234 -19.43 -13.35 -6.81
C ARG A 234 -19.36 -13.54 -5.29
N LEU A 235 -19.50 -12.46 -4.51
CA LEU A 235 -19.49 -12.51 -3.05
C LEU A 235 -20.54 -13.49 -2.52
N GLY A 236 -20.10 -14.47 -1.73
CA GLY A 236 -20.95 -15.38 -0.96
C GLY A 236 -20.86 -15.09 0.55
N PHE A 237 -21.59 -15.87 1.34
CA PHE A 237 -21.60 -15.74 2.80
C PHE A 237 -20.23 -16.06 3.42
N GLY A 238 -19.92 -15.41 4.54
CA GLY A 238 -18.66 -15.64 5.26
C GLY A 238 -17.40 -15.20 4.49
N SER A 239 -17.57 -14.42 3.42
CA SER A 239 -16.47 -13.94 2.58
C SER A 239 -16.23 -12.46 2.75
N LYS A 240 -15.01 -12.04 2.42
CA LYS A 240 -14.58 -10.65 2.37
C LYS A 240 -13.91 -10.36 1.03
N ILE A 241 -14.15 -9.19 0.47
CA ILE A 241 -13.53 -8.73 -0.78
C ILE A 241 -12.66 -7.51 -0.48
N VAL A 242 -11.43 -7.53 -0.99
CA VAL A 242 -10.59 -6.33 -1.09
C VAL A 242 -10.25 -6.08 -2.55
N VAL A 243 -10.54 -4.88 -3.04
CA VAL A 243 -10.24 -4.45 -4.40
C VAL A 243 -9.12 -3.41 -4.33
N THR A 244 -7.98 -3.67 -4.96
CA THR A 244 -6.84 -2.74 -4.95
C THR A 244 -6.58 -2.17 -6.33
N GLY A 245 -6.24 -0.88 -6.41
CA GLY A 245 -5.91 -0.27 -7.69
C GLY A 245 -5.37 1.15 -7.59
N ASP A 246 -4.92 1.66 -8.72
CA ASP A 246 -4.41 3.02 -8.89
C ASP A 246 -5.14 3.71 -10.06
N ILE A 247 -6.04 4.64 -9.75
CA ILE A 247 -6.82 5.37 -10.77
C ILE A 247 -5.98 6.27 -11.68
N THR A 248 -4.70 6.50 -11.34
CA THR A 248 -3.77 7.28 -12.16
C THR A 248 -3.02 6.42 -13.20
N GLN A 249 -3.02 5.09 -13.05
CA GLN A 249 -2.28 4.14 -13.90
C GLN A 249 -3.23 3.21 -14.66
N MET A 250 -4.00 3.76 -15.60
CA MET A 250 -4.94 2.98 -16.41
C MET A 250 -4.28 2.46 -17.69
N ASP A 251 -4.23 1.14 -17.85
CA ASP A 251 -3.69 0.44 -19.02
C ASP A 251 -4.79 -0.06 -19.98
N LEU A 252 -6.02 0.43 -19.85
CA LEU A 252 -7.15 -0.01 -20.67
C LEU A 252 -7.01 0.47 -22.12
N PRO A 253 -7.23 -0.41 -23.12
CA PRO A 253 -7.19 -0.01 -24.52
C PRO A 253 -8.32 0.97 -24.85
N GLY A 254 -8.02 1.98 -25.68
CA GLY A 254 -9.02 2.86 -26.26
C GLY A 254 -9.66 3.88 -25.30
N ASN A 255 -8.99 4.25 -24.19
CA ASN A 255 -9.50 5.18 -23.18
C ASN A 255 -10.85 4.75 -22.58
N ALA A 256 -11.13 3.45 -22.51
CA ALA A 256 -12.33 2.94 -21.85
C ALA A 256 -12.38 3.40 -20.38
N GLU A 257 -13.59 3.70 -19.88
CA GLU A 257 -13.77 4.05 -18.47
C GLU A 257 -13.42 2.86 -17.58
N SER A 258 -12.54 3.10 -16.59
CA SER A 258 -12.14 2.10 -15.61
C SER A 258 -13.34 1.65 -14.76
N GLY A 259 -13.47 0.33 -14.58
CA GLY A 259 -14.45 -0.29 -13.70
C GLY A 259 -14.26 0.11 -12.24
N LEU A 260 -13.03 0.38 -11.81
CA LEU A 260 -12.75 0.91 -10.47
C LEU A 260 -13.34 2.32 -10.30
N ARG A 261 -13.09 3.23 -11.25
CA ARG A 261 -13.64 4.59 -11.22
C ARG A 261 -15.18 4.57 -11.28
N ALA A 262 -15.75 3.69 -12.09
CA ALA A 262 -17.20 3.50 -12.15
C ALA A 262 -17.76 3.00 -10.81
N ALA A 263 -17.12 2.00 -10.18
CA ALA A 263 -17.52 1.46 -8.89
C ALA A 263 -17.49 2.50 -7.77
N MET A 264 -16.44 3.33 -7.70
CA MET A 264 -16.36 4.44 -6.74
C MET A 264 -17.58 5.36 -6.81
N ARG A 265 -18.04 5.67 -8.02
CA ARG A 265 -19.20 6.54 -8.23
C ARG A 265 -20.55 5.85 -8.01
N ILE A 266 -20.65 4.57 -8.36
CA ILE A 266 -21.92 3.82 -8.36
C ILE A 266 -22.22 3.23 -6.97
N LEU A 267 -21.18 2.84 -6.23
CA LEU A 267 -21.31 2.16 -4.94
C LEU A 267 -21.09 3.10 -3.74
N ASP A 268 -20.94 4.40 -4.01
CA ASP A 268 -20.87 5.41 -2.96
C ASP A 268 -22.13 5.38 -2.09
N GLY A 269 -21.96 5.42 -0.77
CA GLY A 269 -23.04 5.38 0.20
C GLY A 269 -23.72 4.02 0.43
N ILE A 270 -23.21 2.92 -0.14
CA ILE A 270 -23.68 1.57 0.20
C ILE A 270 -23.04 1.13 1.52
N ASP A 271 -23.87 0.75 2.50
CA ASP A 271 -23.42 0.20 3.77
C ASP A 271 -22.51 -1.02 3.57
N ASP A 272 -21.51 -1.18 4.46
CA ASP A 272 -20.57 -2.32 4.46
C ASP A 272 -19.61 -2.37 3.23
N ILE A 273 -19.57 -1.28 2.44
CA ILE A 273 -18.57 -1.00 1.43
C ILE A 273 -17.75 0.23 1.85
N HIS A 274 -16.42 0.10 1.88
CA HIS A 274 -15.52 1.20 2.24
C HIS A 274 -14.52 1.54 1.13
N PHE A 275 -14.26 2.83 0.94
CA PHE A 275 -13.23 3.34 0.02
C PHE A 275 -12.09 3.95 0.82
N ALA A 276 -10.97 3.24 0.90
CA ALA A 276 -9.76 3.68 1.57
C ALA A 276 -8.79 4.32 0.56
N GLU A 277 -8.62 5.64 0.67
CA GLU A 277 -7.69 6.40 -0.17
C GLU A 277 -6.30 6.46 0.47
N LEU A 278 -5.31 5.97 -0.27
CA LEU A 278 -3.89 6.04 0.04
C LEU A 278 -3.22 7.03 -0.92
N THR A 279 -2.28 7.79 -0.40
CA THR A 279 -1.66 8.91 -1.11
C THR A 279 -0.16 8.69 -1.32
N SER A 280 0.51 9.62 -1.99
CA SER A 280 1.98 9.59 -2.10
C SER A 280 2.68 9.63 -0.73
N ALA A 281 2.05 10.23 0.30
CA ALA A 281 2.58 10.24 1.66
C ALA A 281 2.59 8.85 2.32
N ASP A 282 1.80 7.92 1.79
CA ASP A 282 1.71 6.54 2.28
C ASP A 282 2.72 5.60 1.60
N VAL A 283 3.52 6.11 0.66
CA VAL A 283 4.53 5.33 -0.06
C VAL A 283 5.70 5.04 0.86
N VAL A 284 5.86 3.77 1.23
CA VAL A 284 6.98 3.35 2.07
C VAL A 284 7.93 2.48 1.27
N ARG A 285 8.98 3.11 0.76
CA ARG A 285 10.04 2.48 -0.02
C ARG A 285 11.37 2.68 0.69
N HIS A 286 12.35 1.86 0.29
CA HIS A 286 13.72 2.04 0.75
C HIS A 286 14.22 3.45 0.37
N ARG A 287 14.96 4.12 1.27
CA ARG A 287 15.47 5.49 1.08
C ARG A 287 16.11 5.72 -0.29
N LEU A 288 17.00 4.82 -0.71
CA LEU A 288 17.65 4.91 -2.03
C LEU A 288 16.67 4.89 -3.20
N VAL A 289 15.57 4.14 -3.11
CA VAL A 289 14.57 4.11 -4.18
C VAL A 289 13.88 5.46 -4.27
N SER A 290 13.53 6.08 -3.15
CA SER A 290 13.00 7.45 -3.12
C SER A 290 14.00 8.45 -3.70
N GLU A 291 15.26 8.40 -3.28
CA GLU A 291 16.33 9.27 -3.80
C GLU A 291 16.53 9.12 -5.32
N ILE A 292 16.44 7.89 -5.84
CA ILE A 292 16.49 7.62 -7.28
C ILE A 292 15.27 8.24 -7.98
N VAL A 293 14.06 8.02 -7.48
CA VAL A 293 12.84 8.59 -8.07
C VAL A 293 12.91 10.12 -8.09
N ASP A 294 13.33 10.75 -7.00
CA ASP A 294 13.48 12.20 -6.89
C ASP A 294 14.57 12.75 -7.82
N ALA A 295 15.64 11.98 -8.07
CA ALA A 295 16.68 12.35 -9.02
C ALA A 295 16.16 12.34 -10.47
N TYR A 296 15.35 11.35 -10.85
CA TYR A 296 14.71 11.30 -12.17
C TYR A 296 13.63 12.38 -12.33
N ALA A 297 12.78 12.60 -11.32
CA ALA A 297 11.76 13.66 -11.35
C ALA A 297 12.39 15.05 -11.61
N ARG A 298 13.48 15.37 -10.91
CA ARG A 298 14.25 16.62 -11.12
C ARG A 298 14.89 16.74 -12.50
N HIS A 299 15.19 15.63 -13.16
CA HIS A 299 15.73 15.61 -14.52
C HIS A 299 14.65 15.76 -15.59
N ASP A 300 13.42 15.30 -15.31
CA ASP A 300 12.31 15.35 -16.25
C ASP A 300 11.54 16.70 -16.20
N GLU A 301 11.50 17.36 -15.04
CA GLU A 301 10.90 18.70 -14.85
C GLU A 301 11.45 19.85 -15.74
N PRO A 302 12.77 19.97 -16.05
CA PRO A 302 13.32 21.04 -16.89
C PRO A 302 12.85 21.02 -18.35
N THR A 303 12.23 19.92 -18.80
CA THR A 303 11.85 19.74 -20.21
C THR A 303 10.45 20.30 -20.51
N GLN A 304 9.56 20.41 -19.51
CA GLN A 304 8.19 20.92 -19.73
C GLN A 304 8.13 22.46 -19.77
N LEU A 305 8.91 23.15 -18.94
CA LEU A 305 9.00 24.62 -18.93
C LEU A 305 9.58 25.16 -20.26
N ASN A 306 10.57 24.49 -20.84
CA ASN A 306 11.17 24.87 -22.13
C ASN A 306 10.23 24.66 -23.32
N ARG A 307 9.30 23.69 -23.28
CA ARG A 307 8.31 23.49 -24.35
C ARG A 307 7.19 24.54 -24.32
N ALA A 308 6.76 24.98 -23.13
CA ALA A 308 5.79 26.05 -22.98
C ALA A 308 6.35 27.41 -23.47
N GLN A 309 7.60 27.72 -23.13
CA GLN A 309 8.27 28.95 -23.57
C GLN A 309 8.57 28.97 -25.08
N ARG A 310 8.91 27.83 -25.69
CA ARG A 310 9.07 27.73 -27.15
C ARG A 310 7.74 27.86 -27.92
N ARG A 311 6.62 27.44 -27.34
CA ARG A 311 5.28 27.64 -27.96
C ARG A 311 4.82 29.10 -27.92
N SER A 312 5.13 29.86 -26.87
CA SER A 312 4.82 31.30 -26.82
C SER A 312 5.70 32.17 -27.71
N ALA A 313 6.91 31.71 -28.06
CA ALA A 313 7.82 32.43 -28.96
C ALA A 313 7.46 32.27 -30.45
N GLY A 314 6.78 31.18 -30.83
CA GLY A 314 6.42 30.89 -32.24
C GLY A 314 5.24 31.69 -32.79
N THR A 315 4.37 32.24 -31.94
CA THR A 315 3.12 32.89 -32.39
C THR A 315 3.26 34.39 -32.70
N ARG A 316 4.43 35.01 -32.45
CA ARG A 316 4.66 36.45 -32.70
C ARG A 316 5.32 36.79 -34.05
N SER A 317 5.67 35.79 -34.88
CA SER A 317 6.42 36.00 -36.13
C SER A 317 5.57 36.08 -37.42
N GLN A 318 4.24 35.96 -37.35
CA GLN A 318 3.37 35.91 -38.55
C GLN A 318 2.40 37.09 -38.72
N ARG A 319 2.72 38.25 -38.14
CA ARG A 319 1.99 39.50 -38.43
C ARG A 319 2.97 40.61 -38.78
N ARG A 320 3.46 40.61 -40.02
CA ARG A 320 3.87 41.80 -40.78
C ARG A 320 3.80 41.49 -42.26
#